data_AF-A0A9E2AAH7-F1
#
_entry.id   AF-A0A9E2AAH7-F1
#
_cell.length_a   1.000
_cell.length_b   1.000
_cell.length_c   1.000
_cell.angle_alpha   90.00
_cell.angle_beta   90.00
_cell.angle_gamma   90.00
#
_symmetry.space_group_name_H-M   'P 1'
#
loop_
_entity.id
_entity.type
_entity.pdbx_description
1 polymer ?
#
loop_
_entity_poly.entity_id
_entity_poly.type
_entity_poly.pdbx_seq_one_letter_code
_entity_poly.pdbx_strand_id
1 'polypeptide(L)' 'IQGTRDVLGPLDVVKPVVEELPGSRLEVIAGGDHSFKVRKMDGRDQQEVFASLVEIVAEFAQSLRTGGGT' A
#
# COMPACT_ATOMS: atom_id res chain seq x y z
N ILE A 1 -2.66 0.03 1.34
CA ILE A 1 -1.64 0.18 0.27
C ILE A 1 -2.31 0.87 -0.91
N GLN A 2 -1.70 1.90 -1.49
CA GLN A 2 -2.30 2.69 -2.56
C GLN A 2 -1.25 3.15 -3.58
N GLY A 3 -1.57 3.08 -4.88
CA GLY A 3 -0.70 3.60 -5.94
C GLY A 3 -0.93 5.10 -6.19
N THR A 4 0.12 5.87 -6.46
CA THR A 4 -0.03 7.33 -6.74
C THR A 4 -0.67 7.64 -8.09
N ARG A 5 -0.78 6.65 -8.98
CA ARG A 5 -1.42 6.75 -10.30
C ARG A 5 -2.74 5.97 -10.38
N ASP A 6 -3.25 5.51 -9.25
CA ASP A 6 -4.57 4.87 -9.21
C ASP A 6 -5.67 5.93 -9.39
N VAL A 7 -6.35 5.85 -10.53
CA VAL A 7 -7.47 6.74 -10.87
C VAL A 7 -8.80 6.28 -10.27
N LEU A 8 -8.89 5.03 -9.82
CA LEU A 8 -10.09 4.47 -9.17
C LEU A 8 -10.08 4.72 -7.66
N GLY A 9 -8.88 4.85 -7.07
CA GLY A 9 -8.68 5.25 -5.68
C GLY A 9 -7.69 6.40 -5.52
N PRO A 10 -8.07 7.64 -5.86
CA PRO A 10 -7.19 8.80 -5.68
C PRO A 10 -6.71 8.94 -4.23
N LEU A 11 -5.45 9.30 -4.04
CA LEU A 11 -4.83 9.37 -2.70
C LEU A 11 -5.50 10.40 -1.78
N ASP A 12 -5.97 11.51 -2.33
CA ASP A 12 -6.71 12.54 -1.63
C ASP A 12 -8.10 12.07 -1.14
N VAL A 13 -8.66 11.02 -1.75
CA VAL A 13 -9.88 10.36 -1.29
C VAL A 13 -9.58 9.27 -0.25
N VAL A 14 -8.55 8.46 -0.46
CA VAL A 14 -8.23 7.32 0.42
C VAL A 14 -7.60 7.77 1.73
N LYS A 15 -6.71 8.78 1.68
CA LYS A 15 -5.93 9.20 2.85
C LYS A 15 -6.79 9.66 4.03
N PRO A 16 -7.82 10.52 3.87
CA PRO A 16 -8.68 10.93 4.98
C PRO A 16 -9.38 9.74 5.65
N VAL A 17 -9.82 8.76 4.85
CA VAL A 17 -10.50 7.56 5.37
C VAL A 17 -9.55 6.73 6.24
N VAL A 18 -8.29 6.55 5.80
CA VAL A 18 -7.31 5.81 6.60
C VAL A 18 -6.99 6.55 7.91
N GLU A 19 -6.84 7.88 7.87
CA GLU A 19 -6.56 8.69 9.06
C GLU A 19 -7.65 8.57 10.16
N GLU A 20 -8.89 8.26 9.79
CA GLU A 20 -9.99 8.04 10.72
C GLU A 20 -10.06 6.61 11.30
N LEU A 21 -9.35 5.64 10.71
CA LEU A 21 -9.41 4.24 11.11
C LEU A 21 -8.36 3.91 12.19
N PRO A 22 -8.76 3.39 13.36
CA PRO A 22 -7.82 2.99 14.41
C PRO A 22 -6.99 1.78 13.98
N GLY A 23 -5.69 1.81 14.32
CA GLY A 23 -4.75 0.73 13.98
C GLY A 23 -4.48 0.56 12.48
N SER A 24 -4.87 1.54 11.67
CA SER A 24 -4.66 1.54 10.24
C SER A 24 -3.30 2.14 9.85
N ARG A 25 -2.83 1.83 8.64
CA ARG A 25 -1.61 2.36 8.04
C ARG A 25 -1.79 2.49 6.54
N LEU A 26 -1.36 3.60 5.95
CA LEU A 26 -1.37 3.80 4.50
C LEU A 26 0.05 3.71 3.93
N GLU A 27 0.31 2.64 3.20
CA GLU A 27 1.53 2.52 2.38
C GLU A 27 1.29 3.00 0.95
N VAL A 28 2.17 3.86 0.44
CA VAL A 28 2.03 4.50 -0.88
C VAL A 28 3.09 4.01 -1.85
N ILE A 29 2.65 3.49 -3.00
CA ILE A 29 3.53 3.03 -4.07
C ILE A 29 3.67 4.13 -5.12
N ALA A 30 4.80 4.84 -5.08
CA ALA A 30 5.15 5.82 -6.09
C ALA A 30 5.15 5.21 -7.50
N GLY A 31 4.37 5.82 -8.41
CA GLY A 31 4.23 5.39 -9.80
C GLY A 31 3.29 4.21 -10.03
N GLY A 32 2.82 3.56 -8.96
CA GLY A 32 1.88 2.44 -9.03
C GLY A 32 0.50 2.88 -9.50
N ASP A 33 -0.08 2.15 -10.44
CA ASP A 33 -1.50 2.27 -10.82
C ASP A 33 -2.41 1.43 -9.91
N HIS A 34 -3.67 1.23 -10.31
CA HIS A 34 -4.66 0.45 -9.56
C HIS A 34 -4.25 -1.01 -9.32
N SER A 35 -3.44 -1.58 -10.21
CA SER A 35 -2.87 -2.93 -10.06
C SER A 35 -1.45 -2.89 -9.53
N PHE A 36 -1.02 -1.75 -9.00
CA PHE A 36 0.35 -1.46 -8.54
C PHE A 36 1.42 -1.62 -9.62
N LYS A 37 1.03 -1.54 -10.90
CA LYS A 37 2.00 -1.56 -11.99
C LYS A 37 2.72 -0.21 -12.05
N VAL A 38 4.04 -0.27 -12.10
CA VAL A 38 4.92 0.89 -12.27
C VAL A 38 5.32 1.01 -13.74
N ARG A 39 5.66 2.21 -14.20
CA ARG A 39 6.11 2.35 -15.59
C ARG A 39 7.56 1.87 -15.68
N LYS A 40 7.90 1.22 -16.80
CA LYS A 40 9.30 0.81 -17.07
C LYS A 40 10.28 1.99 -16.99
N MET A 41 9.85 3.18 -17.37
CA MET A 41 10.67 4.40 -17.32
C MET A 41 10.99 4.87 -15.90
N ASP A 42 10.23 4.41 -14.88
CA ASP A 42 10.49 4.73 -13.48
C ASP A 42 11.68 3.91 -12.93
N GLY A 43 12.28 3.02 -13.74
CA GLY A 43 13.49 2.26 -13.40
C GLY A 43 13.29 1.18 -12.35
N ARG A 44 12.03 0.89 -11.98
CA ARG A 44 11.68 -0.10 -10.96
C ARG A 44 11.31 -1.44 -11.60
N ASP A 45 11.83 -2.53 -11.05
CA ASP A 45 11.41 -3.86 -11.45
C ASP A 45 10.02 -4.18 -10.86
N GLN A 46 9.15 -4.77 -11.69
CA GLN A 46 7.78 -5.05 -11.28
C GLN A 46 7.69 -6.18 -10.25
N GLN A 47 8.59 -7.17 -10.32
CA GLN A 47 8.60 -8.28 -9.35
C GLN A 47 9.08 -7.79 -7.98
N GLU A 48 10.09 -6.92 -7.95
CA GLU A 48 10.54 -6.27 -6.71
C GLU A 48 9.41 -5.46 -6.06
N VAL A 49 8.62 -4.73 -6.86
CA VAL A 49 7.43 -4.02 -6.36
C VAL A 49 6.44 -5.02 -5.73
N PHE A 50 6.11 -6.11 -6.42
CA PHE A 50 5.19 -7.11 -5.88
C PHE A 50 5.73 -7.81 -4.63
N ALA A 51 7.02 -8.13 -4.57
CA ALA A 51 7.65 -8.72 -3.40
C ALA A 51 7.49 -7.80 -2.18
N SER A 52 7.78 -6.50 -2.35
CA SER A 52 7.60 -5.50 -1.29
C SER A 52 6.14 -5.38 -0.84
N LEU A 53 5.17 -5.45 -1.78
CA LEU A 53 3.74 -5.46 -1.43
C LEU A 53 3.37 -6.66 -0.55
N VAL A 54 3.86 -7.85 -0.89
CA VAL A 54 3.61 -9.07 -0.11
C VAL A 54 4.22 -8.95 1.28
N GLU A 55 5.43 -8.42 1.40
CA GLU A 55 6.11 -8.18 2.68
C GLU A 55 5.31 -7.22 3.56
N ILE A 56 4.85 -6.09 3.02
CA ILE A 56 4.03 -5.11 3.74
C ILE A 56 2.74 -5.75 4.28
N VAL A 57 2.04 -6.54 3.45
CA VAL A 57 0.80 -7.22 3.86
C VAL A 57 1.10 -8.28 4.92
N ALA A 58 2.20 -9.03 4.77
CA ALA A 58 2.60 -10.04 5.73
C ALA A 58 2.97 -9.43 7.09
N GLU A 59 3.71 -8.31 7.10
CA GLU A 59 4.06 -7.54 8.31
C GLU A 59 2.80 -7.07 9.03
N PHE A 60 1.86 -6.45 8.29
CA PHE A 60 0.58 -6.02 8.86
C PHE A 60 -0.22 -7.20 9.43
N ALA A 61 -0.31 -8.31 8.69
CA ALA A 61 -1.02 -9.49 9.17
C ALA A 61 -0.38 -10.10 10.43
N GLN A 62 0.95 -10.00 10.58
CA GLN A 62 1.66 -10.42 11.79
C GLN A 62 1.38 -9.47 12.97
N SER A 63 1.33 -8.15 12.74
CA SER A 63 1.02 -7.19 13.80
C SER A 63 -0.37 -7.39 14.39
N LEU A 64 -1.33 -7.88 13.59
CA LEU A 64 -2.67 -8.25 14.08
C LEU A 64 -2.63 -9.43 15.07
N ARG A 65 -1.66 -10.33 14.95
CA ARG A 65 -1.51 -11.48 15.87
C ARG A 65 -0.86 -11.07 17.19
N THR A 66 0.04 -10.09 17.16
CA THR A 66 0.72 -9.60 18.36
C THR A 66 -0.08 -8.53 19.11
N GLY A 67 -1.04 -7.87 18.44
CA GLY A 67 -1.93 -6.84 19.00
C GLY A 67 -3.22 -7.33 19.65
N GLY A 68 -3.41 -8.64 19.86
CA GLY A 68 -4.62 -9.23 20.48
C GLY A 68 -4.74 -9.05 22.00
N GLY A 69 -4.21 -7.96 22.56
CA GLY A 69 -4.25 -7.70 24.00
C GLY A 69 -3.90 -6.27 24.36
N THR A 70 -4.89 -5.38 24.34
CA THR A 70 -5.11 -4.28 25.29
C THR A 70 -6.56 -3.82 25.16
#